data_AF-A0A024W9X3-F1
#
_entry.id   AF-A0A024W9X3-F1
#
_cell.length_a   1.000
_cell.length_b   1.000
_cell.length_c   1.000
_cell.angle_alpha   90.00
_cell.angle_beta   90.00
_cell.angle_gamma   90.00
#
_symmetry.space_group_name_H-M   'P 1'
#
loop_
_entity.id
_entity.type
_entity.pdbx_description
1 polymer ?
#
loop_
_entity_poly.entity_id
_entity_poly.type
_entity_poly.pdbx_seq_one_letter_code
_entity_poly.pdbx_strand_id
1 'polypeptide(L)'
;MPPLGRQVGGSPQDDDAKNMFDRIGKIVHDQVKSESNGFKDELKGNLTSSIFFGGERANSLNPCTLVEEYRKKTLGTVDNNNPCRKDGTGKEEVNRFSVKEQAEYDNKKIKCSNGRDFGACAPYRRLSLCNKNLVKMDTNNNDGKAKHDLLAEVCYAAKYEGESITQNHGKYQLSYPGSQICTMLARSFADIGDIVRGRDLYLGDNRKDREQKQKLQENLNKIFNDIKKNNQSKLGRLSLDQIREY
;
A
#
# COMPACT_ATOMS: atom_id res chain seq x y z
N MET A 1 -1.08 28.77 7.81
CA MET A 1 -0.16 29.87 7.43
C MET A 1 0.82 29.31 6.41
N PRO A 2 0.81 29.76 5.16
CA PRO A 2 1.86 29.42 4.20
C PRO A 2 3.18 30.08 4.66
N PRO A 3 4.35 29.52 4.32
CA PRO A 3 5.62 30.12 4.68
C PRO A 3 5.74 31.50 4.00
N LEU A 4 6.27 32.47 4.75
CA LEU A 4 6.65 33.79 4.26
C LEU A 4 7.79 33.66 3.24
N GLY A 5 7.43 33.36 1.99
CA GLY A 5 8.32 33.39 0.85
C GLY A 5 8.45 34.82 0.32
N ARG A 6 9.70 35.28 0.16
CA ARG A 6 10.08 36.55 -0.48
C ARG A 6 9.41 36.64 -1.86
N GLN A 7 8.61 37.69 -2.09
CA GLN A 7 7.98 37.95 -3.39
C GLN A 7 9.06 38.14 -4.45
N VAL A 8 9.28 37.11 -5.27
CA VAL A 8 9.97 37.21 -6.55
C VAL A 8 8.86 37.25 -7.60
N GLY A 9 8.82 38.32 -8.39
CA GLY A 9 7.78 38.57 -9.39
C GLY A 9 7.79 37.52 -10.49
N GLY A 10 6.95 36.51 -10.33
CA GLY A 10 6.62 35.49 -11.32
C GLY A 10 5.50 34.64 -10.76
N SER A 11 4.50 34.31 -11.58
CA SER A 11 3.51 33.32 -11.15
C SER A 11 4.24 32.00 -10.91
N PRO A 12 4.15 31.39 -9.72
CA PRO A 12 4.83 30.14 -9.46
C PRO A 12 4.31 29.06 -10.42
N GLN A 13 5.20 28.16 -10.85
CA GLN A 13 4.86 27.08 -11.79
C GLN A 13 3.82 26.11 -11.19
N ASP A 14 3.78 26.01 -9.86
CA ASP A 14 2.82 25.23 -9.09
C ASP A 14 2.29 26.06 -7.92
N ASP A 15 1.00 25.91 -7.62
CA ASP A 15 0.33 26.66 -6.56
C ASP A 15 0.76 26.22 -5.15
N ASP A 16 1.09 24.94 -4.99
CA ASP A 16 1.61 24.37 -3.75
C ASP A 16 2.53 23.14 -3.98
N ALA A 17 3.08 22.60 -2.89
CA ALA A 17 3.95 21.43 -2.96
C ALA A 17 3.24 20.18 -3.49
N LYS A 18 1.93 20.04 -3.26
CA LYS A 18 1.14 18.90 -3.77
C LYS A 18 1.08 18.98 -5.29
N ASN A 19 0.77 20.15 -5.86
CA ASN A 19 0.73 20.34 -7.32
C ASN A 19 2.10 20.08 -7.96
N MET A 20 3.18 20.54 -7.34
CA MET A 20 4.55 20.26 -7.81
C MET A 20 4.84 18.76 -7.84
N PHE A 21 4.55 18.02 -6.76
CA PHE A 21 4.79 16.58 -6.70
C PHE A 21 3.87 15.78 -7.63
N ASP A 22 2.62 16.20 -7.82
CA ASP A 22 1.71 15.57 -8.77
C ASP A 22 2.21 15.72 -10.21
N ARG A 23 2.74 16.90 -10.58
CA ARG A 23 3.35 17.13 -11.89
C ARG A 23 4.57 16.24 -12.11
N ILE A 24 5.48 16.18 -11.15
CA ILE A 24 6.66 15.30 -11.22
C ILE A 24 6.23 13.83 -11.28
N GLY A 25 5.24 13.45 -10.47
CA GLY A 25 4.67 12.10 -10.45
C GLY A 25 4.11 11.70 -11.82
N LYS A 26 3.45 12.62 -12.54
CA LYS A 26 3.01 12.38 -13.92
C LYS A 26 4.17 12.10 -14.87
N ILE A 27 5.24 12.89 -14.81
CA ILE A 27 6.43 12.70 -15.65
C ILE A 27 7.05 11.31 -15.40
N VAL A 28 7.23 10.95 -14.13
CA VAL A 28 7.78 9.63 -13.75
C VAL A 28 6.85 8.50 -14.17
N HIS A 29 5.54 8.65 -13.96
CA HIS A 29 4.56 7.66 -14.40
C HIS A 29 4.61 7.42 -15.91
N ASP A 30 4.66 8.49 -16.71
CA ASP A 30 4.68 8.38 -18.18
C ASP A 30 5.97 7.70 -18.67
N GLN A 31 7.11 7.96 -18.00
CA GLN A 31 8.36 7.25 -18.26
C GLN A 31 8.23 5.75 -17.93
N VAL A 32 7.83 5.40 -16.70
CA VAL A 32 7.70 3.99 -16.27
C VAL A 32 6.70 3.23 -17.14
N LYS A 33 5.58 3.86 -17.50
CA LYS A 33 4.57 3.27 -18.39
C LYS A 33 5.12 2.96 -19.78
N SER A 34 6.00 3.82 -20.30
CA SER A 34 6.69 3.57 -21.56
C SER A 34 7.67 2.40 -21.46
N GLU A 35 8.44 2.33 -20.37
CA GLU A 35 9.41 1.26 -20.10
C GLU A 35 8.72 -0.10 -19.85
N SER A 36 7.55 -0.10 -19.22
CA SER A 36 6.80 -1.31 -18.87
C SER A 36 5.91 -1.88 -19.98
N ASN A 37 5.69 -1.13 -21.08
CA ASN A 37 4.71 -1.49 -22.11
C ASN A 37 4.93 -2.89 -22.72
N GLY A 38 6.19 -3.36 -22.81
CA GLY A 38 6.54 -4.69 -23.32
C GLY A 38 6.30 -5.85 -22.36
N PHE A 39 5.90 -5.58 -21.11
CA PHE A 39 5.76 -6.57 -20.03
C PHE A 39 4.35 -6.60 -19.41
N LYS A 40 3.44 -5.76 -19.92
CA LYS A 40 2.12 -5.53 -19.33
C LYS A 40 1.31 -6.81 -19.21
N ASP A 41 1.31 -7.67 -20.22
CA ASP A 41 0.49 -8.89 -20.21
C ASP A 41 1.02 -9.92 -19.20
N GLU A 42 2.33 -9.98 -19.03
CA GLU A 42 3.01 -10.86 -18.07
C GLU A 42 2.73 -10.43 -16.63
N LEU A 43 2.65 -9.12 -16.37
CA LEU A 43 2.45 -8.55 -15.04
C LEU A 43 0.98 -8.31 -14.68
N LYS A 44 0.09 -8.14 -15.67
CA LYS A 44 -1.33 -7.85 -15.45
C LYS A 44 -2.01 -8.98 -14.68
N GLY A 45 -2.44 -8.65 -13.46
CA GLY A 45 -3.33 -9.48 -12.65
C GLY A 45 -4.76 -9.53 -13.22
N ASN A 46 -5.50 -10.56 -12.85
CA ASN A 46 -6.87 -10.79 -13.24
C ASN A 46 -7.59 -11.40 -12.03
N LEU A 47 -8.55 -10.68 -11.48
CA LEU A 47 -9.22 -11.08 -10.25
C LEU A 47 -9.93 -12.42 -10.41
N THR A 48 -10.62 -12.70 -11.53
CA THR A 48 -11.33 -13.98 -11.71
C THR A 48 -10.39 -15.19 -11.82
N SER A 49 -9.09 -14.94 -12.00
CA SER A 49 -8.06 -15.99 -12.05
C SER A 49 -7.42 -16.25 -10.69
N SER A 50 -7.69 -15.45 -9.65
CA SER A 50 -7.12 -15.66 -8.33
C SER A 50 -7.76 -16.85 -7.62
N ILE A 51 -6.96 -17.62 -6.87
CA ILE A 51 -7.47 -18.63 -5.95
C ILE A 51 -8.06 -17.91 -4.75
N PHE A 52 -9.32 -18.20 -4.53
CA PHE A 52 -10.14 -17.71 -3.45
C PHE A 52 -10.17 -18.72 -2.29
N PHE A 53 -10.65 -18.27 -1.12
CA PHE A 53 -10.69 -19.07 0.10
C PHE A 53 -11.41 -20.41 -0.12
N GLY A 54 -10.74 -21.52 0.22
CA GLY A 54 -11.24 -22.88 0.00
C GLY A 54 -10.93 -23.48 -1.38
N GLY A 55 -10.07 -22.85 -2.19
CA GLY A 55 -9.66 -23.37 -3.50
C GLY A 55 -10.59 -22.99 -4.66
N GLU A 56 -11.67 -22.26 -4.38
CA GLU A 56 -12.57 -21.70 -5.40
C GLU A 56 -11.89 -20.54 -6.16
N ARG A 57 -12.45 -20.11 -7.29
CA ARG A 57 -11.99 -18.89 -7.97
C ARG A 57 -12.90 -17.72 -7.62
N ALA A 58 -12.36 -16.51 -7.66
CA ALA A 58 -13.20 -15.31 -7.59
C ALA A 58 -14.16 -15.28 -8.80
N ASN A 59 -15.42 -14.93 -8.55
CA ASN A 59 -16.46 -14.90 -9.58
C ASN A 59 -16.61 -13.53 -10.26
N SER A 60 -15.87 -12.52 -9.79
CA SER A 60 -16.06 -11.13 -10.17
C SER A 60 -14.75 -10.41 -10.43
N LEU A 61 -14.77 -9.56 -11.47
CA LEU A 61 -13.72 -8.59 -11.74
C LEU A 61 -13.85 -7.32 -10.89
N ASN A 62 -14.95 -7.18 -10.14
CA ASN A 62 -15.18 -6.03 -9.27
C ASN A 62 -14.49 -6.26 -7.92
N PRO A 63 -13.45 -5.46 -7.56
CA PRO A 63 -12.78 -5.58 -6.28
C PRO A 63 -13.73 -5.46 -5.09
N CYS A 64 -14.76 -4.61 -5.17
CA CYS A 64 -15.70 -4.41 -4.08
C CYS A 64 -16.49 -5.69 -3.78
N THR A 65 -16.96 -6.39 -4.82
CA THR A 65 -17.67 -7.67 -4.71
C THR A 65 -16.75 -8.74 -4.13
N LEU A 66 -15.54 -8.87 -4.66
CA LEU A 66 -14.52 -9.80 -4.18
C LEU A 66 -14.31 -9.68 -2.67
N VAL A 67 -14.14 -8.45 -2.16
CA VAL A 67 -13.93 -8.23 -0.73
C VAL A 67 -15.17 -8.59 0.11
N GLU A 68 -16.38 -8.32 -0.37
CA GLU A 68 -17.59 -8.76 0.34
C GLU A 68 -17.68 -10.27 0.45
N GLU A 69 -17.21 -10.99 -0.57
CA GLU A 69 -17.13 -12.45 -0.52
C GLU A 69 -16.08 -12.92 0.50
N TYR A 70 -14.91 -12.27 0.55
CA TYR A 70 -13.88 -12.57 1.55
C TYR A 70 -14.47 -12.43 2.95
N ARG A 71 -15.17 -11.31 3.21
CA ARG A 71 -15.88 -11.06 4.47
C ARG A 71 -16.85 -12.18 4.78
N LYS A 72 -17.77 -12.48 3.86
CA LYS A 72 -18.82 -13.49 4.04
C LYS A 72 -18.26 -14.87 4.39
N LYS A 73 -17.21 -15.31 3.71
CA LYS A 73 -16.61 -16.64 3.97
C LYS A 73 -15.75 -16.66 5.25
N THR A 74 -15.24 -15.53 5.70
CA THR A 74 -14.54 -15.43 6.99
C THR A 74 -15.47 -15.34 8.21
N LEU A 75 -16.78 -15.12 8.04
CA LEU A 75 -17.74 -14.98 9.16
C LEU A 75 -17.87 -16.23 10.07
N GLY A 76 -17.28 -17.38 9.70
CA GLY A 76 -17.21 -18.59 10.54
C GLY A 76 -15.85 -18.87 11.20
N THR A 77 -14.81 -18.09 10.90
CA THR A 77 -13.46 -18.23 11.49
C THR A 77 -13.00 -16.88 12.00
N VAL A 78 -12.59 -16.83 13.27
CA VAL A 78 -12.11 -15.63 13.98
C VAL A 78 -11.44 -14.64 13.03
N ASP A 79 -11.87 -13.38 13.10
CA ASP A 79 -11.45 -12.07 12.54
C ASP A 79 -9.94 -11.80 12.24
N ASN A 80 -9.14 -12.86 12.17
CA ASN A 80 -7.69 -12.91 12.05
C ASN A 80 -7.19 -12.40 10.69
N ASN A 81 -8.03 -12.33 9.66
CA ASN A 81 -7.65 -11.84 8.33
C ASN A 81 -8.15 -10.41 8.05
N ASN A 82 -8.68 -9.70 9.03
CA ASN A 82 -9.05 -8.29 8.85
C ASN A 82 -7.78 -7.45 8.59
N PRO A 83 -7.65 -6.78 7.42
CA PRO A 83 -6.46 -5.99 7.07
C PRO A 83 -6.11 -4.91 8.10
N CYS A 84 -7.09 -4.44 8.87
CA CYS A 84 -6.98 -3.31 9.78
C CYS A 84 -6.69 -3.69 11.25
N ARG A 85 -6.98 -4.92 11.70
CA ARG A 85 -6.94 -5.29 13.14
C ARG A 85 -5.55 -5.64 13.64
N LYS A 86 -5.08 -5.00 14.73
CA LYS A 86 -3.73 -5.26 15.31
C LYS A 86 -3.60 -6.66 15.90
N ASP A 87 -4.62 -7.11 16.61
CA ASP A 87 -4.63 -8.40 17.27
C ASP A 87 -6.04 -9.02 17.15
N GLY A 88 -6.14 -10.34 17.03
CA GLY A 88 -7.41 -11.07 16.97
C GLY A 88 -8.30 -10.94 18.22
N THR A 89 -7.99 -10.00 19.13
CA THR A 89 -8.70 -9.70 20.37
C THR A 89 -9.79 -8.63 20.21
N GLY A 90 -9.91 -7.99 19.04
CA GLY A 90 -11.02 -7.09 18.72
C GLY A 90 -11.10 -5.79 19.54
N LYS A 91 -10.07 -5.45 20.33
CA LYS A 91 -10.13 -4.38 21.34
C LYS A 91 -9.49 -3.04 20.97
N GLU A 92 -8.73 -2.94 19.88
CA GLU A 92 -8.10 -1.66 19.50
C GLU A 92 -8.77 -1.02 18.30
N GLU A 93 -9.65 -0.04 18.55
CA GLU A 93 -9.80 1.09 17.63
C GLU A 93 -8.46 1.83 17.59
N VAL A 94 -7.61 1.49 16.63
CA VAL A 94 -6.37 2.25 16.42
C VAL A 94 -6.78 3.65 16.00
N ASN A 95 -6.49 4.67 16.82
CA ASN A 95 -6.76 6.05 16.45
C ASN A 95 -5.83 6.47 15.31
N ARG A 96 -6.31 6.31 14.09
CA ARG A 96 -5.54 6.52 12.84
C ARG A 96 -5.29 8.00 12.55
N PHE A 97 -6.03 8.87 13.22
CA PHE A 97 -6.06 10.31 12.98
C PHE A 97 -6.04 11.04 14.32
N SER A 98 -4.93 10.90 15.04
CA SER A 98 -4.71 11.68 16.26
C SER A 98 -4.55 13.15 15.89
N VAL A 99 -5.43 14.00 16.45
CA VAL A 99 -5.26 15.46 16.36
C VAL A 99 -4.09 15.95 17.22
N LYS A 100 -3.68 15.14 18.21
CA LYS A 100 -2.61 15.45 19.16
C LYS A 100 -1.23 15.09 18.63
N GLU A 101 -1.13 14.09 17.76
CA GLU A 101 0.13 13.58 17.24
C GLU A 101 -0.03 13.28 15.74
N GLN A 102 0.67 14.02 14.88
CA GLN A 102 0.46 13.98 13.42
C GLN A 102 1.39 13.01 12.69
N ALA A 103 2.57 12.76 13.26
CA ALA A 103 3.53 11.80 12.75
C ALA A 103 4.42 11.30 13.90
N GLU A 104 4.95 10.11 13.74
CA GLU A 104 5.99 9.60 14.61
C GLU A 104 7.36 9.75 13.95
N TYR A 105 8.29 10.31 14.72
CA TYR A 105 9.70 10.39 14.37
C TYR A 105 10.50 9.53 15.34
N ASP A 106 11.07 8.45 14.82
CA ASP A 106 12.06 7.64 15.53
C ASP A 106 13.03 7.06 14.51
N ASN A 107 14.31 7.39 14.66
CA ASN A 107 15.38 6.91 13.81
C ASN A 107 15.43 5.37 13.74
N LYS A 108 14.95 4.68 14.78
CA LYS A 108 14.88 3.21 14.83
C LYS A 108 13.71 2.63 14.05
N LYS A 109 12.71 3.43 13.71
CA LYS A 109 11.48 3.01 13.02
C LYS A 109 11.50 3.30 11.51
N ILE A 110 12.51 4.01 11.01
CA ILE A 110 12.56 4.49 9.63
C ILE A 110 13.90 4.13 8.98
N LYS A 111 13.86 3.44 7.83
CA LYS A 111 15.02 2.83 7.15
C LYS A 111 16.14 3.83 6.78
N CYS A 112 15.82 5.09 6.51
CA CYS A 112 16.77 6.09 6.02
C CYS A 112 17.42 6.96 7.10
N SER A 113 17.17 6.70 8.39
CA SER A 113 17.64 7.56 9.48
C SER A 113 19.08 7.25 9.86
N ASN A 114 20.04 7.78 9.10
CA ASN A 114 21.47 7.66 9.36
C ASN A 114 21.99 8.95 10.03
N GLY A 115 21.98 9.00 11.36
CA GLY A 115 22.53 10.12 12.13
C GLY A 115 21.48 10.92 12.89
N ARG A 116 21.91 12.03 13.52
CA ARG A 116 21.03 12.88 14.36
C ARG A 116 20.23 13.91 13.55
N ASP A 117 20.71 14.28 12.36
CA ASP A 117 20.16 15.38 11.55
C ASP A 117 19.42 14.91 10.29
N PHE A 118 19.26 13.60 10.11
CA PHE A 118 18.60 12.99 8.96
C PHE A 118 17.53 12.01 9.43
N GLY A 119 16.30 12.19 8.96
CA GLY A 119 15.23 11.23 9.18
C GLY A 119 13.95 11.62 8.44
N ALA A 120 13.02 10.68 8.38
CA ALA A 120 11.68 10.91 7.87
C ALA A 120 10.67 10.65 8.99
N CYS A 121 9.51 11.28 8.93
CA CYS A 121 8.42 11.05 9.87
C CYS A 121 7.35 10.17 9.22
N ALA A 122 6.96 9.08 9.88
CA ALA A 122 5.83 8.28 9.41
C ALA A 122 4.52 8.91 9.91
N PRO A 123 3.59 9.30 9.02
CA PRO A 123 2.30 9.84 9.44
C PRO A 123 1.47 8.76 10.15
N TYR A 124 0.61 9.13 11.11
CA TYR A 124 -0.23 8.15 11.83
C TYR A 124 -1.10 7.28 10.93
N ARG A 125 -1.54 7.84 9.79
CA ARG A 125 -2.21 7.11 8.72
C ARG A 125 -1.38 5.92 8.23
N ARG A 126 -0.08 6.14 7.98
CA ARG A 126 0.87 5.09 7.57
C ARG A 126 1.08 4.08 8.70
N LEU A 127 1.25 4.51 9.94
CA LEU A 127 1.44 3.62 11.10
C LEU A 127 0.28 2.64 11.28
N SER A 128 -0.93 3.06 10.90
CA SER A 128 -2.18 2.31 11.08
C SER A 128 -2.77 1.74 9.79
N LEU A 129 -1.99 1.69 8.70
CA LEU A 129 -2.43 1.26 7.37
C LEU A 129 -3.03 -0.17 7.41
N CYS A 130 -4.15 -0.38 6.72
CA CYS A 130 -4.79 -1.71 6.62
C CYS A 130 -4.06 -2.66 5.65
N ASN A 131 -2.97 -3.31 6.06
CA ASN A 131 -2.20 -4.20 5.19
C ASN A 131 -1.86 -5.58 5.81
N LYS A 132 -2.50 -5.94 6.92
CA LYS A 132 -2.11 -7.14 7.69
C LYS A 132 -2.46 -8.46 7.01
N ASN A 133 -3.43 -8.46 6.11
CA ASN A 133 -3.73 -9.61 5.25
C ASN A 133 -2.52 -9.98 4.39
N LEU A 134 -1.75 -8.98 3.92
CA LEU A 134 -0.58 -9.21 3.05
C LEU A 134 0.52 -10.03 3.76
N VAL A 135 0.64 -9.97 5.09
CA VAL A 135 1.61 -10.81 5.83
C VAL A 135 1.24 -12.29 5.77
N LYS A 136 -0.04 -12.60 5.55
CA LYS A 136 -0.64 -13.93 5.59
C LYS A 136 -0.99 -14.47 4.20
N MET A 137 -0.70 -13.72 3.15
CA MET A 137 -0.95 -14.16 1.78
C MET A 137 -0.21 -15.47 1.47
N ASP A 138 -0.83 -16.29 0.64
CA ASP A 138 -0.18 -17.50 0.15
C ASP A 138 1.01 -17.12 -0.75
N THR A 139 2.12 -17.81 -0.52
CA THR A 139 3.36 -17.62 -1.28
C THR A 139 3.73 -18.86 -2.08
N ASN A 140 2.95 -19.94 -1.98
CA ASN A 140 3.18 -21.19 -2.71
C ASN A 140 2.47 -21.17 -4.06
N ASN A 141 2.86 -20.25 -4.95
CA ASN A 141 2.17 -20.00 -6.22
C ASN A 141 2.95 -20.45 -7.45
N ASN A 142 3.34 -21.73 -7.45
CA ASN A 142 4.00 -22.40 -8.59
C ASN A 142 3.04 -22.69 -9.77
N ASP A 143 1.76 -22.35 -9.65
CA ASP A 143 0.71 -22.68 -10.62
C ASP A 143 0.41 -21.54 -11.62
N GLY A 144 1.23 -20.49 -11.63
CA GLY A 144 1.07 -19.34 -12.51
C GLY A 144 0.13 -18.25 -11.98
N LYS A 145 -0.50 -18.42 -10.80
CA LYS A 145 -1.50 -17.48 -10.28
C LYS A 145 -0.97 -16.40 -9.35
N ALA A 146 0.34 -16.42 -9.05
CA ALA A 146 1.01 -15.46 -8.17
C ALA A 146 0.58 -13.99 -8.37
N LYS A 147 0.52 -13.51 -9.62
CA LYS A 147 0.10 -12.12 -9.94
C LYS A 147 -1.39 -11.86 -9.70
N HIS A 148 -2.22 -12.88 -9.87
CA HIS A 148 -3.66 -12.78 -9.69
C HIS A 148 -4.01 -12.75 -8.20
N ASP A 149 -3.39 -13.62 -7.41
CA ASP A 149 -3.59 -13.69 -5.97
C ASP A 149 -3.02 -12.44 -5.27
N LEU A 150 -1.85 -11.97 -5.71
CA LEU A 150 -1.31 -10.70 -5.22
C LEU A 150 -2.27 -9.54 -5.46
N LEU A 151 -2.86 -9.46 -6.67
CA LEU A 151 -3.86 -8.43 -6.99
C LEU A 151 -5.08 -8.53 -6.06
N ALA A 152 -5.59 -9.72 -5.79
CA ALA A 152 -6.72 -9.94 -4.91
C ALA A 152 -6.43 -9.47 -3.47
N GLU A 153 -5.27 -9.85 -2.91
CA GLU A 153 -4.84 -9.45 -1.57
C GLU A 153 -4.60 -7.94 -1.44
N VAL A 154 -4.02 -7.31 -2.46
CA VAL A 154 -3.82 -5.85 -2.50
C VAL A 154 -5.17 -5.12 -2.61
N CYS A 155 -6.10 -5.60 -3.45
CA CYS A 155 -7.45 -5.05 -3.54
C CYS A 155 -8.21 -5.16 -2.20
N TYR A 156 -8.05 -6.30 -1.50
CA TYR A 156 -8.64 -6.52 -0.20
C TYR A 156 -8.14 -5.52 0.84
N ALA A 157 -6.82 -5.31 0.92
CA ALA A 157 -6.19 -4.29 1.75
C ALA A 157 -6.68 -2.87 1.40
N ALA A 158 -6.66 -2.51 0.11
CA ALA A 158 -7.01 -1.18 -0.38
C ALA A 158 -8.47 -0.79 -0.10
N LYS A 159 -9.42 -1.72 -0.27
CA LYS A 159 -10.83 -1.46 0.04
C LYS A 159 -11.03 -1.21 1.53
N TYR A 160 -10.45 -2.04 2.39
CA TYR A 160 -10.53 -1.87 3.83
C TYR A 160 -9.91 -0.55 4.30
N GLU A 161 -8.78 -0.16 3.72
CA GLU A 161 -8.16 1.14 3.98
C GLU A 161 -9.06 2.30 3.54
N GLY A 162 -9.64 2.22 2.34
CA GLY A 162 -10.54 3.25 1.83
C GLY A 162 -11.82 3.41 2.65
N GLU A 163 -12.45 2.30 3.04
CA GLU A 163 -13.61 2.32 3.94
C GLU A 163 -13.27 2.93 5.31
N SER A 164 -12.12 2.53 5.88
CA SER A 164 -11.67 3.04 7.18
C SER A 164 -11.42 4.55 7.16
N ILE A 165 -10.84 5.08 6.08
CA ILE A 165 -10.66 6.53 5.89
C ILE A 165 -12.03 7.21 5.75
N THR A 166 -12.93 6.65 4.94
CA THR A 166 -14.23 7.26 4.63
C THR A 166 -15.13 7.36 5.86
N GLN A 167 -15.22 6.28 6.64
CA GLN A 167 -16.04 6.25 7.87
C GLN A 167 -15.55 7.25 8.93
N ASN A 168 -14.26 7.60 8.91
CA ASN A 168 -13.67 8.55 9.85
C ASN A 168 -13.50 9.97 9.27
N HIS A 169 -13.96 10.22 8.04
CA HIS A 169 -13.76 11.49 7.35
C HIS A 169 -14.47 12.68 8.02
N GLY A 170 -15.65 12.48 8.62
CA GLY A 170 -16.32 13.56 9.37
C GLY A 170 -15.50 14.07 10.55
N LYS A 171 -14.85 13.17 11.30
CA LYS A 171 -13.90 13.54 12.37
C LYS A 171 -12.66 14.26 11.80
N TYR A 172 -12.24 13.87 10.60
CA TYR A 172 -11.10 14.43 9.90
C TYR A 172 -11.34 15.87 9.42
N GLN A 173 -12.49 16.16 8.82
CA GLN A 173 -12.82 17.50 8.34
C GLN A 173 -12.92 18.53 9.48
N LEU A 174 -13.43 18.10 10.64
CA LEU A 174 -13.48 18.92 11.86
C LEU A 174 -12.09 19.23 12.44
N SER A 175 -11.14 18.32 12.25
CA SER A 175 -9.78 18.43 12.83
C SER A 175 -8.78 19.08 11.87
N TYR A 176 -9.00 18.94 10.56
CA TYR A 176 -8.11 19.41 9.50
C TYR A 176 -8.92 20.15 8.42
N PRO A 177 -9.38 21.38 8.70
CA PRO A 177 -10.10 22.19 7.72
C PRO A 177 -9.25 22.36 6.45
N GLY A 178 -9.79 21.93 5.31
CA GLY A 178 -9.13 21.99 4.00
C GLY A 178 -8.61 20.65 3.47
N SER A 179 -8.60 19.58 4.28
CA SER A 179 -8.16 18.29 3.78
C SER A 179 -9.29 17.46 3.17
N GLN A 180 -9.16 17.20 1.87
CA GLN A 180 -10.14 16.47 1.08
C GLN A 180 -9.94 14.96 1.23
N ILE A 181 -11.04 14.21 1.31
CA ILE A 181 -11.03 12.74 1.41
C ILE A 181 -10.17 12.09 0.33
N CYS A 182 -10.24 12.62 -0.90
CA CYS A 182 -9.46 12.14 -2.04
C CYS A 182 -7.95 12.25 -1.82
N THR A 183 -7.48 13.31 -1.15
CA THR A 183 -6.05 13.47 -0.82
C THR A 183 -5.59 12.40 0.16
N MET A 184 -6.43 12.04 1.13
CA MET A 184 -6.09 11.00 2.10
C MET A 184 -6.10 9.60 1.48
N LEU A 185 -7.07 9.34 0.60
CA LEU A 185 -7.11 8.12 -0.20
C LEU A 185 -5.87 8.01 -1.12
N ALA A 186 -5.49 9.10 -1.80
CA ALA A 186 -4.29 9.13 -2.66
C ALA A 186 -3.01 8.85 -1.87
N ARG A 187 -2.88 9.39 -0.65
CA ARG A 187 -1.75 9.12 0.24
C ARG A 187 -1.71 7.66 0.72
N SER A 188 -2.86 7.04 0.99
CA SER A 188 -2.89 5.60 1.34
C SER A 188 -2.62 4.71 0.13
N PHE A 189 -3.08 5.10 -1.06
CA PHE A 189 -2.72 4.43 -2.31
C PHE A 189 -1.20 4.44 -2.54
N ALA A 190 -0.55 5.59 -2.37
CA ALA A 190 0.89 5.71 -2.50
C ALA A 190 1.65 4.80 -1.51
N ASP A 191 1.24 4.78 -0.22
CA ASP A 191 1.86 3.91 0.79
C ASP A 191 1.70 2.41 0.47
N ILE A 192 0.51 1.98 0.03
CA ILE A 192 0.29 0.59 -0.39
C ILE A 192 1.18 0.26 -1.59
N GLY A 193 1.27 1.18 -2.56
CA GLY A 193 2.18 1.07 -3.70
C GLY A 193 3.65 0.95 -3.27
N ASP A 194 4.11 1.75 -2.32
CA ASP A 194 5.49 1.66 -1.79
C ASP A 194 5.76 0.36 -1.05
N ILE A 195 4.76 -0.20 -0.36
CA ILE A 195 4.88 -1.53 0.26
C ILE A 195 5.06 -2.60 -0.81
N VAL A 196 4.19 -2.61 -1.83
CA VAL A 196 4.24 -3.57 -2.95
C VAL A 196 5.55 -3.42 -3.73
N ARG A 197 6.04 -2.19 -3.92
CA ARG A 197 7.31 -1.89 -4.60
C ARG A 197 8.56 -2.14 -3.75
N GLY A 198 8.42 -2.31 -2.44
CA GLY A 198 9.55 -2.47 -1.51
C GLY A 198 10.29 -1.17 -1.20
N ARG A 199 9.65 -0.02 -1.48
CA ARG A 199 10.16 1.33 -1.25
C ARG A 199 9.69 1.93 0.08
N ASP A 200 8.75 1.28 0.76
CA ASP A 200 8.26 1.71 2.06
C ASP A 200 9.38 1.82 3.10
N LEU A 201 9.44 2.96 3.78
CA LEU A 201 10.52 3.29 4.71
C LEU A 201 10.24 2.87 6.16
N TYR A 202 9.00 2.49 6.47
CA TYR A 202 8.55 2.27 7.84
C TYR A 202 8.84 0.84 8.34
N LEU A 203 9.82 0.71 9.23
CA LEU A 203 10.34 -0.55 9.78
C LEU A 203 9.43 -1.17 10.84
N GLY A 204 8.63 -0.36 11.54
CA GLY A 204 7.69 -0.83 12.55
C GLY A 204 8.00 -0.43 13.99
N ASP A 205 6.95 -0.45 14.81
CA ASP A 205 6.92 0.15 16.15
C ASP A 205 7.75 -0.63 17.17
N ASN A 206 7.66 -1.95 17.11
CA ASN A 206 8.25 -2.87 18.06
C ASN A 206 8.81 -4.09 17.32
N ARG A 207 9.44 -5.01 18.06
CA ARG A 207 10.05 -6.21 17.49
C ARG A 207 9.06 -7.05 16.66
N LYS A 208 7.84 -7.26 17.17
CA LYS A 208 6.80 -8.07 16.51
C LYS A 208 6.35 -7.43 15.19
N ASP A 209 6.15 -6.11 15.17
CA ASP A 209 5.77 -5.38 13.94
C ASP A 209 6.90 -5.42 12.90
N ARG A 210 8.16 -5.26 13.33
CA ARG A 210 9.34 -5.40 12.46
C ARG A 210 9.44 -6.79 11.82
N GLU A 211 9.25 -7.84 12.62
CA GLU A 211 9.22 -9.23 12.13
C GLU A 211 8.08 -9.43 11.11
N GLN A 212 6.89 -8.88 11.35
CA GLN A 212 5.76 -8.96 10.41
C GLN A 212 6.04 -8.22 9.09
N LYS A 213 6.66 -7.05 9.14
CA LYS A 213 7.04 -6.26 7.96
C LYS A 213 8.16 -6.91 7.16
N GLN A 214 9.15 -7.49 7.85
CA GLN A 214 10.19 -8.28 7.20
C GLN A 214 9.57 -9.49 6.48
N LYS A 215 8.70 -10.24 7.17
CA LYS A 215 7.97 -11.36 6.58
C LYS A 215 7.14 -10.94 5.38
N LEU A 216 6.47 -9.78 5.44
CA LEU A 216 5.75 -9.22 4.29
C LEU A 216 6.68 -8.99 3.10
N GLN A 217 7.84 -8.36 3.30
CA GLN A 217 8.80 -8.13 2.21
C GLN A 217 9.38 -9.44 1.67
N GLU A 218 9.64 -10.44 2.52
CA GLU A 218 10.04 -11.78 2.09
C GLU A 218 8.96 -12.46 1.25
N ASN A 219 7.70 -12.37 1.66
CA ASN A 219 6.56 -12.90 0.89
C ASN A 219 6.43 -12.22 -0.47
N LEU A 220 6.51 -10.88 -0.52
CA LEU A 220 6.49 -10.13 -1.78
C LEU A 220 7.65 -10.53 -2.69
N ASN A 221 8.86 -10.66 -2.14
CA ASN A 221 10.02 -11.13 -2.91
C ASN A 221 9.79 -12.53 -3.49
N LYS A 222 9.21 -13.46 -2.74
CA LYS A 222 8.85 -14.80 -3.25
C LYS A 222 7.85 -14.71 -4.39
N ILE A 223 6.75 -13.99 -4.19
CA ILE A 223 5.69 -13.83 -5.19
C ILE A 223 6.23 -13.21 -6.49
N PHE A 224 7.01 -12.14 -6.40
CA PHE A 224 7.59 -11.50 -7.59
C PHE A 224 8.65 -12.37 -8.28
N ASN A 225 9.39 -13.19 -7.52
CA ASN A 225 10.27 -14.22 -8.11
C ASN A 225 9.46 -15.30 -8.86
N ASP A 226 8.32 -15.73 -8.32
CA ASP A 226 7.46 -16.71 -8.99
C ASP A 226 6.84 -16.12 -10.27
N ILE A 227 6.36 -14.87 -10.22
CA ILE A 227 5.89 -14.14 -11.41
C ILE A 227 6.99 -14.08 -12.47
N LYS A 228 8.22 -13.72 -12.06
CA LYS A 228 9.39 -13.68 -12.95
C LYS A 228 9.67 -15.04 -13.57
N LYS A 229 9.74 -16.10 -12.77
CA LYS A 229 10.04 -17.48 -13.18
C LYS A 229 8.99 -18.02 -14.15
N ASN A 230 7.71 -17.76 -13.88
CA ASN A 230 6.61 -18.20 -14.74
C ASN A 230 6.58 -17.47 -16.10
N ASN A 231 7.24 -16.31 -16.21
CA ASN A 231 7.34 -15.52 -17.44
C ASN A 231 8.82 -15.31 -17.84
N GLN A 232 9.67 -16.32 -17.59
CA GLN A 232 11.13 -16.21 -17.70
C GLN A 232 11.60 -15.71 -19.08
N SER A 233 10.89 -16.07 -20.16
CA SER A 233 11.23 -15.66 -21.53
C SER A 233 11.19 -14.13 -21.74
N LYS A 234 10.32 -13.41 -21.00
CA LYS A 234 10.18 -11.96 -21.11
C LYS A 234 10.72 -11.21 -19.90
N LEU A 235 10.45 -11.71 -18.68
CA LEU A 235 10.82 -11.06 -17.43
C LEU A 235 12.21 -11.47 -16.91
N GLY A 236 12.81 -12.54 -17.44
CA GLY A 236 14.07 -13.11 -16.92
C GLY A 236 15.22 -12.10 -16.84
N ARG A 237 15.27 -11.16 -17.79
CA ARG A 237 16.29 -10.09 -17.89
C ARG A 237 16.10 -8.91 -16.93
N LEU A 238 14.91 -8.76 -16.34
CA LEU A 238 14.59 -7.65 -15.46
C LEU A 238 15.07 -7.93 -14.02
N SER A 239 15.48 -6.89 -13.29
CA SER A 239 15.65 -7.00 -11.84
C SER A 239 14.29 -7.13 -11.15
N LEU A 240 14.28 -7.62 -9.91
CA LEU A 240 13.04 -7.65 -9.12
C LEU A 240 12.49 -6.24 -8.89
N ASP A 241 13.36 -5.25 -8.68
CA ASP A 241 12.93 -3.86 -8.49
C ASP A 241 12.22 -3.31 -9.74
N GLN A 242 12.71 -3.64 -10.94
CA GLN A 242 12.03 -3.28 -12.19
C GLN A 242 10.67 -3.96 -12.31
N ILE A 243 10.60 -5.27 -12.02
CA ILE A 243 9.34 -6.03 -12.07
C ILE A 243 8.31 -5.49 -11.07
N ARG A 244 8.77 -5.04 -9.90
CA ARG A 244 7.90 -4.46 -8.87
C ARG A 244 7.41 -3.06 -9.23
N GLU A 245 8.19 -2.31 -10.02
CA GLU A 245 7.84 -0.96 -10.47
C GLU A 245 6.88 -0.95 -11.68
N TYR A 246 6.99 -1.94 -12.57
CA TYR A 246 6.24 -2.06 -13.81
C TYR A 246 4.82 -2.61 -13.62
#